data_AF-A0A941X8D3-F1
#
_entry.id   AF-A0A941X8D3-F1
#
_cell.length_a   1.000
_cell.length_b   1.000
_cell.length_c   1.000
_cell.angle_alpha   90.00
_cell.angle_beta   90.00
_cell.angle_gamma   90.00
#
_symmetry.space_group_name_H-M   'P 1'
#
loop_
_entity.id
_entity.type
_entity.pdbx_description
1 polymer ?
#
loop_
_entity_poly.entity_id
_entity_poly.type
_entity_poly.pdbx_seq_one_letter_code
_entity_poly.pdbx_strand_id
1 'polypeptide(L)'
;MRKRIVKVKISQEQMTLLRLKSAITDLSDELGDSTKKPYKVTVRKIPPVETDLVTVGKINNNIKFEVREKESHHNEAHFHITIKGQGSGNYRISDFTAIESNIPRKVEKQLLEWAQENRQTLIDTWNEFHGYRITVA
;
A
#
# COMPACT_ATOMS: atom_id res chain seq x y z
N MET A 1 -15.13 6.04 44.01
CA MET A 1 -14.16 5.34 43.16
C MET A 1 -13.35 6.35 42.35
N ARG A 2 -12.02 6.39 42.46
CA ARG A 2 -11.17 7.29 41.66
C ARG A 2 -10.96 6.69 40.26
N LYS A 3 -11.41 7.38 39.21
CA LYS A 3 -11.17 6.97 37.81
C LYS A 3 -9.66 7.06 37.54
N ARG A 4 -9.04 5.93 37.20
CA ARG A 4 -7.62 5.84 36.82
C ARG A 4 -7.50 6.30 35.37
N ILE A 5 -6.86 7.44 35.13
CA ILE A 5 -6.58 7.92 33.78
C ILE A 5 -5.30 7.24 33.31
N VAL A 6 -5.41 6.35 32.31
CA VAL A 6 -4.26 5.72 31.65
C VAL A 6 -3.85 6.60 30.47
N LYS A 7 -2.67 7.20 30.54
CA LYS A 7 -2.07 7.93 29.42
C LYS A 7 -1.36 6.92 28.52
N VAL A 8 -1.88 6.70 27.32
CA VAL A 8 -1.27 5.86 26.29
C VAL A 8 -0.60 6.75 25.25
N LYS A 9 0.66 6.46 24.91
CA LYS A 9 1.37 7.13 23.82
C LYS A 9 1.03 6.39 22.53
N ILE A 10 0.27 7.05 21.65
CA ILE A 10 -0.24 6.51 20.38
C ILE A 10 0.29 7.37 19.24
N SER A 11 0.72 6.74 18.14
CA SER A 11 1.18 7.48 16.96
C SER A 11 0.01 8.20 16.29
N GLN A 12 0.31 9.21 15.47
CA GLN A 12 -0.71 9.94 14.71
C GLN A 12 -1.50 9.02 13.77
N GLU A 13 -0.83 8.01 13.21
CA GLU A 13 -1.44 6.96 12.38
C GLU A 13 -2.44 6.10 13.18
N GLN A 14 -2.04 5.63 14.37
CA GLN A 14 -2.93 4.86 15.26
C GLN A 14 -4.13 5.66 15.70
N MET A 15 -3.94 6.96 16.02
CA MET A 15 -5.03 7.87 16.33
C MET A 15 -6.02 8.06 15.18
N THR A 16 -5.51 8.13 13.95
CA THR A 16 -6.34 8.29 12.74
C THR A 16 -7.19 7.05 12.50
N LEU A 17 -6.61 5.84 12.64
CA LEU A 17 -7.34 4.58 12.53
C LEU A 17 -8.42 4.43 13.60
N LEU A 18 -8.16 4.85 14.84
CA LEU A 18 -9.15 4.84 15.92
C LEU A 18 -10.33 5.78 15.62
N ARG A 19 -10.05 6.98 15.08
CA ARG A 19 -11.10 7.94 14.67
C ARG A 19 -11.95 7.41 13.52
N LEU A 20 -11.32 6.81 12.51
CA LEU A 20 -12.03 6.17 11.39
C LEU A 20 -12.94 5.04 11.87
N LYS A 21 -12.44 4.19 12.78
CA LYS A 21 -13.25 3.12 13.38
C LYS A 21 -14.47 3.67 14.13
N SER A 22 -14.29 4.75 14.90
CA SER A 22 -15.38 5.41 15.61
C SER A 22 -16.42 5.94 14.63
N ALA A 23 -16.00 6.72 13.63
CA ALA A 23 -16.91 7.35 12.67
C ALA A 23 -17.75 6.32 11.88
N ILE A 24 -17.16 5.17 11.51
CA ILE A 24 -17.93 4.12 10.81
C ILE A 24 -18.92 3.42 11.75
N THR A 25 -18.56 3.27 13.04
CA THR A 25 -19.48 2.74 14.05
C THR A 25 -20.67 3.69 14.24
N ASP A 26 -20.39 4.99 14.38
CA ASP A 26 -21.40 6.02 14.53
C ASP A 26 -22.34 6.07 13.31
N LEU A 27 -21.79 5.98 12.09
CA LEU A 27 -22.58 5.90 10.85
C LEU A 27 -23.45 4.64 10.78
N SER A 28 -22.96 3.51 11.30
CA SER A 28 -23.74 2.28 11.36
C SER A 28 -24.93 2.40 12.32
N ASP A 29 -24.75 3.13 13.43
CA ASP A 29 -25.79 3.33 14.43
C ASP A 29 -26.83 4.39 13.97
N GLU A 30 -26.39 5.44 13.27
CA GLU A 30 -27.26 6.49 12.72
C GLU A 30 -28.10 6.04 11.51
N LEU A 31 -27.57 5.14 10.67
CA LEU A 31 -28.27 4.63 9.47
C LEU A 31 -29.12 3.37 9.76
N GLY A 32 -29.16 2.91 11.01
CA GLY A 32 -29.79 1.66 11.44
C GLY A 32 -31.32 1.75 11.55
N ASP A 33 -32.02 1.33 10.50
CA ASP A 33 -33.29 0.61 10.67
C ASP A 33 -33.01 -0.57 11.63
N SER A 34 -33.76 -0.69 12.73
CA SER A 34 -33.59 -1.71 13.78
C SER A 34 -33.55 -3.17 13.30
N THR A 35 -33.85 -3.40 12.02
CA THR A 35 -33.82 -4.68 11.33
C THR A 35 -32.49 -4.98 10.61
N LYS A 36 -31.59 -4.01 10.44
CA LYS A 36 -30.30 -4.18 9.73
C LYS A 36 -29.16 -4.42 10.71
N LYS A 37 -28.33 -5.43 10.42
CA LYS A 37 -27.15 -5.74 11.23
C LYS A 37 -26.14 -4.58 11.15
N PRO A 38 -25.49 -4.20 12.28
CA PRO A 38 -24.48 -3.17 12.26
C PRO A 38 -23.29 -3.59 11.37
N TYR A 39 -22.72 -2.63 10.64
CA TYR A 39 -21.56 -2.86 9.81
C TYR A 39 -20.37 -3.27 10.68
N LYS A 40 -19.76 -4.42 10.37
CA LYS A 40 -18.62 -4.91 11.16
C LYS A 40 -17.32 -4.38 10.58
N VAL A 41 -16.73 -3.38 11.24
CA VAL A 41 -15.44 -2.80 10.82
C VAL A 41 -14.29 -3.51 11.50
N THR A 42 -13.38 -4.03 10.69
CA THR A 42 -12.11 -4.58 11.19
C THR A 42 -10.94 -3.80 10.60
N VAL A 43 -10.10 -3.22 11.47
CA VAL A 43 -8.79 -2.67 11.10
C VAL A 43 -7.76 -3.77 11.34
N ARG A 44 -7.10 -4.25 10.29
CA ARG A 44 -6.04 -5.25 10.40
C ARG A 44 -4.70 -4.59 10.10
N LYS A 45 -3.77 -4.70 11.06
CA LYS A 45 -2.34 -4.52 10.77
C LYS A 45 -1.93 -5.73 9.92
N ILE A 46 -1.55 -5.48 8.68
CA ILE A 46 -0.91 -6.53 7.88
C ILE A 46 0.48 -6.70 8.50
N PRO A 47 0.84 -7.87 9.03
CA PRO A 47 2.21 -8.13 9.43
C PRO A 47 3.10 -7.87 8.19
N PRO A 48 4.27 -7.25 8.34
CA PRO A 48 5.19 -7.09 7.22
C PRO A 48 5.37 -8.46 6.58
N VAL A 49 5.22 -8.52 5.26
CA VAL A 49 5.40 -9.76 4.51
C VAL A 49 6.81 -10.27 4.84
N GLU A 50 6.98 -11.57 5.13
CA GLU A 50 8.29 -12.18 5.45
C GLU A 50 9.31 -12.13 4.29
N THR A 51 8.99 -11.38 3.24
CA THR A 51 9.80 -11.19 2.05
C THR A 51 10.07 -9.70 1.88
N ASP A 52 11.34 -9.34 1.69
CA ASP A 52 11.78 -7.95 1.45
C ASP A 52 11.20 -7.35 0.16
N LEU A 53 10.52 -8.15 -0.67
CA LEU A 53 9.87 -7.73 -1.91
C LEU A 53 8.75 -8.67 -2.36
N VAL A 54 7.84 -8.14 -3.19
CA VAL A 54 6.82 -8.87 -3.94
C VAL A 54 7.00 -8.61 -5.43
N THR A 55 7.13 -9.67 -6.24
CA THR A 55 7.11 -9.55 -7.70
C THR A 55 5.67 -9.42 -8.20
N VAL A 56 5.35 -8.27 -8.81
CA VAL A 56 4.05 -7.96 -9.41
C VAL A 56 3.92 -8.53 -10.81
N GLY A 57 5.02 -8.55 -11.57
CA GLY A 57 5.00 -9.00 -12.96
C GLY A 57 6.38 -9.41 -13.48
N LYS A 58 6.37 -10.20 -14.56
CA LYS A 58 7.57 -10.63 -15.28
C LYS A 58 7.33 -10.55 -16.79
N ILE A 59 8.34 -10.09 -17.53
CA ILE A 59 8.35 -10.17 -19.00
C ILE A 59 9.54 -11.04 -19.41
N ASN A 60 9.26 -12.11 -20.17
CA ASN A 60 10.23 -13.05 -20.74
C ASN A 60 11.30 -13.56 -19.74
N ASN A 61 10.95 -13.66 -18.45
CA ASN A 61 11.85 -13.98 -17.32
C ASN A 61 13.09 -13.09 -17.15
N ASN A 62 13.27 -12.07 -18.00
CA ASN A 62 14.42 -11.18 -18.01
C ASN A 62 14.15 -9.86 -17.30
N ILE A 63 12.87 -9.47 -17.24
CA ILE A 63 12.39 -8.24 -16.62
C ILE A 63 11.47 -8.62 -15.46
N LYS A 64 11.64 -7.93 -14.33
CA LYS A 64 10.77 -8.04 -13.16
C LYS A 64 10.25 -6.68 -12.74
N PHE A 65 8.99 -6.65 -12.33
CA PHE A 65 8.34 -5.52 -11.68
C PHE A 65 8.10 -5.90 -10.23
N GLU A 66 8.61 -5.13 -9.29
CA GLU A 66 8.65 -5.49 -7.88
C GLU A 66 8.20 -4.32 -7.01
N VAL A 67 7.44 -4.62 -5.96
CA VAL A 67 7.25 -3.72 -4.81
C VAL A 67 8.20 -4.22 -3.72
N ARG A 68 9.01 -3.34 -3.15
CA ARG A 68 10.05 -3.69 -2.17
C ARG A 68 9.79 -3.03 -0.83
N GLU A 69 10.40 -3.54 0.25
CA GLU A 69 10.31 -2.97 1.60
C GLU A 69 10.83 -1.54 1.61
N LYS A 70 10.16 -0.69 2.40
CA LYS A 70 10.48 0.71 2.62
C LYS A 70 11.98 1.00 2.55
N GLU A 71 12.41 1.59 1.44
CA GLU A 71 13.71 2.23 1.36
C GLU A 71 13.69 3.46 2.29
N SER A 72 14.56 3.46 3.29
CA SER A 72 14.64 4.53 4.28
C SER A 72 14.82 5.90 3.60
N HIS A 73 13.98 6.87 3.97
CA HIS A 73 13.88 8.27 3.52
C HIS A 73 12.84 8.64 2.45
N HIS A 74 12.16 7.69 1.78
CA HIS A 74 11.13 8.04 0.79
C HIS A 74 9.84 7.20 0.94
N ASN A 75 8.86 7.77 1.65
CA ASN A 75 7.55 7.18 1.93
C ASN A 75 6.57 7.22 0.74
N GLU A 76 7.04 7.58 -0.46
CA GLU A 76 6.19 7.70 -1.65
C GLU A 76 5.96 6.33 -2.30
N ALA A 77 4.74 6.08 -2.79
CA ALA A 77 4.39 4.82 -3.42
C ALA A 77 5.14 4.63 -4.74
N HIS A 78 6.00 3.61 -4.81
CA HIS A 78 6.86 3.34 -5.95
C HIS A 78 6.98 1.84 -6.25
N PHE A 79 7.51 1.52 -7.41
CA PHE A 79 7.83 0.16 -7.83
C PHE A 79 9.20 0.12 -8.49
N HIS A 80 9.83 -1.05 -8.46
CA HIS A 80 11.12 -1.31 -9.06
C HIS A 80 10.95 -2.10 -10.35
N ILE A 81 11.77 -1.75 -11.34
CA ILE A 81 11.96 -2.53 -12.54
C ILE A 81 13.41 -3.02 -12.54
N THR A 82 13.61 -4.33 -12.71
CA THR A 82 14.94 -4.92 -12.87
C THR A 82 15.01 -5.65 -14.20
N ILE A 83 16.02 -5.31 -15.02
CA ILE A 83 16.36 -5.98 -16.26
C ILE A 83 17.67 -6.72 -16.05
N LYS A 84 17.60 -8.06 -16.07
CA LYS A 84 18.76 -8.92 -15.79
C LYS A 84 19.93 -8.57 -16.72
N GLY A 85 21.05 -8.19 -16.12
CA GLY A 85 22.29 -7.87 -16.81
C GLY A 85 22.32 -6.53 -17.56
N GLN A 86 21.30 -5.67 -17.42
CA GLN A 86 21.24 -4.37 -18.09
C GLN A 86 21.07 -3.19 -17.15
N GLY A 87 20.22 -3.31 -16.13
CA GLY A 87 19.95 -2.19 -15.24
C GLY A 87 18.69 -2.35 -14.41
N SER A 88 18.43 -1.34 -13.59
CA SER A 88 17.26 -1.21 -12.74
C SER A 88 16.83 0.25 -12.57
N GLY A 89 15.59 0.45 -12.20
CA GLY A 89 15.08 1.76 -11.79
C GLY A 89 13.88 1.62 -10.88
N ASN A 90 13.59 2.68 -10.12
CA ASN A 90 12.40 2.82 -9.31
C ASN A 90 11.58 4.04 -9.78
N TYR A 91 10.26 3.86 -9.80
CA TYR A 91 9.33 4.79 -10.41
C TYR A 91 8.13 4.99 -9.51
N ARG A 92 7.60 6.20 -9.46
CA ARG A 92 6.39 6.50 -8.71
C ARG A 92 5.18 5.80 -9.33
N ILE A 93 4.30 5.24 -8.50
CA ILE A 93 3.04 4.62 -8.97
C ILE A 93 2.02 5.68 -9.41
N SER A 94 2.12 6.89 -8.85
CA SER A 94 1.19 7.99 -9.12
C SER A 94 1.24 8.45 -10.58
N ASP A 95 2.45 8.70 -11.09
CA ASP A 95 2.70 9.36 -12.39
C ASP A 95 3.80 8.68 -13.24
N PHE A 96 4.38 7.57 -12.78
CA PHE A 96 5.45 6.84 -13.45
C PHE A 96 6.74 7.61 -13.67
N THR A 97 6.93 8.72 -12.96
CA THR A 97 8.19 9.45 -12.99
C THR A 97 9.29 8.64 -12.32
N ALA A 98 10.48 8.63 -12.92
CA ALA A 98 11.65 7.96 -12.37
C ALA A 98 12.12 8.70 -11.10
N ILE A 99 12.32 7.95 -10.03
CA ILE A 99 13.03 8.41 -8.83
C ILE A 99 14.54 8.24 -9.10
N GLU A 100 14.93 7.04 -9.51
CA GLU A 100 16.26 6.69 -9.99
C GLU A 100 16.14 5.62 -11.08
N SER A 101 16.92 5.74 -12.17
CA SER A 101 16.92 4.76 -13.25
C SER A 101 18.24 4.79 -14.00
N ASN A 102 18.80 3.61 -14.26
CA ASN A 102 19.85 3.40 -15.26
C ASN A 102 19.36 2.56 -16.45
N ILE A 103 18.03 2.39 -16.59
CA ILE A 103 17.42 1.64 -17.68
C ILE A 103 17.55 2.44 -18.98
N PRO A 104 17.92 1.79 -20.12
CA PRO A 104 17.96 2.48 -21.41
C PRO A 104 16.60 3.06 -21.81
N ARG A 105 16.54 4.37 -22.10
CA ARG A 105 15.30 5.11 -22.49
C ARG A 105 14.44 4.43 -23.55
N LYS A 106 15.09 3.75 -24.52
CA LYS A 106 14.39 3.05 -25.61
C LYS A 106 13.51 1.90 -25.10
N VAL A 107 13.97 1.21 -24.05
CA VAL A 107 13.26 0.08 -23.42
C VAL A 107 12.33 0.61 -22.32
N GLU A 108 12.78 1.61 -21.58
CA GLU A 108 12.04 2.25 -20.48
C GLU A 108 10.60 2.57 -20.86
N LYS A 109 10.37 3.17 -22.03
CA LYS A 109 9.02 3.50 -22.50
C LYS A 109 8.06 2.29 -22.51
N GLN A 110 8.49 1.15 -23.04
CA GLN A 110 7.66 -0.06 -23.12
C GLN A 110 7.38 -0.65 -21.72
N LEU A 111 8.34 -0.50 -20.80
CA LEU A 111 8.18 -0.96 -19.43
C LEU A 111 7.21 -0.08 -18.64
N LEU A 112 7.20 1.22 -18.91
CA LEU A 112 6.24 2.16 -18.32
C LEU A 112 4.84 1.99 -18.92
N GLU A 113 4.72 1.65 -20.20
CA GLU A 113 3.43 1.26 -20.82
C GLU A 113 2.85 0.03 -20.09
N TRP A 114 3.67 -1.00 -19.84
CA TRP A 114 3.24 -2.14 -19.04
C TRP A 114 2.81 -1.72 -17.62
N ALA A 115 3.59 -0.87 -16.96
CA ALA A 115 3.27 -0.39 -15.61
C ALA A 115 1.96 0.41 -15.57
N GLN A 116 1.68 1.18 -16.62
CA GLN A 116 0.44 1.93 -16.78
C GLN A 116 -0.77 1.00 -16.93
N GLU A 117 -0.67 -0.04 -17.76
CA GLU A 117 -1.71 -1.05 -17.92
C GLU A 117 -1.96 -1.85 -16.63
N ASN A 118 -0.93 -2.04 -15.80
CA ASN A 118 -0.98 -2.81 -14.56
C ASN A 118 -1.02 -1.94 -13.29
N ARG A 119 -1.38 -0.65 -13.44
CA ARG A 119 -1.33 0.34 -12.34
C ARG A 119 -2.12 -0.10 -11.12
N GLN A 120 -3.31 -0.66 -11.31
CA GLN A 120 -4.16 -1.09 -10.19
C GLN A 120 -3.49 -2.21 -9.39
N THR A 121 -2.88 -3.18 -10.06
CA THR A 121 -2.16 -4.27 -9.40
C THR A 121 -0.94 -3.76 -8.61
N LEU A 122 -0.23 -2.74 -9.13
CA LEU A 122 0.86 -2.09 -8.41
C LEU A 122 0.35 -1.38 -7.14
N ILE A 123 -0.79 -0.67 -7.24
CA ILE A 123 -1.44 0.00 -6.09
C ILE A 123 -1.88 -1.04 -5.04
N ASP A 124 -2.56 -2.10 -5.47
CA ASP A 124 -3.08 -3.13 -4.57
C ASP A 124 -1.93 -3.86 -3.87
N THR A 125 -0.86 -4.18 -4.61
CA THR A 125 0.34 -4.81 -4.04
C THR A 125 1.04 -3.86 -3.08
N TRP A 126 1.22 -2.58 -3.44
CA TRP A 126 1.82 -1.59 -2.54
C TRP A 126 1.03 -1.47 -1.24
N ASN A 127 -0.31 -1.39 -1.33
CA ASN A 127 -1.17 -1.26 -0.16
C ASN A 127 -1.19 -2.53 0.70
N GLU A 128 -1.17 -3.70 0.09
CA GLU A 128 -1.07 -4.98 0.81
C GLU A 128 0.27 -5.12 1.52
N PHE A 129 1.34 -4.69 0.86
CA PHE A 129 2.70 -4.84 1.34
C PHE A 129 3.09 -3.77 2.39
N HIS A 130 2.55 -2.55 2.30
CA HIS A 130 2.91 -1.40 3.15
C HIS A 130 1.78 -0.86 4.06
N GLY A 131 0.53 -1.32 3.92
CA GLY A 131 -0.66 -0.67 4.50
C GLY A 131 -1.43 -1.47 5.57
N TYR A 132 -2.33 -0.76 6.26
CA TYR A 132 -3.38 -1.34 7.10
C TYR A 132 -4.68 -1.46 6.28
N ARG A 133 -5.35 -2.62 6.26
CA ARG A 133 -6.65 -2.79 5.58
C ARG A 133 -7.80 -2.39 6.52
N ILE A 134 -8.70 -1.51 6.06
CA ILE A 134 -10.03 -1.31 6.65
C ILE A 134 -11.02 -2.14 5.82
N THR A 135 -11.70 -3.10 6.45
CA THR A 135 -12.75 -3.89 5.81
C THR A 135 -14.08 -3.61 6.51
N VAL A 136 -15.11 -3.29 5.71
CA VAL A 136 -16.50 -3.13 6.15
C VAL A 136 -17.29 -4.32 5.59
N ALA A 137 -18.00 -5.05 6.44
CA ALA A 137 -18.84 -6.20 6.09
C ALA A 137 -20.28 -5.97 6.55
#